data_AF-A0A3A0V722-F1
#
_entry.id   AF-A0A3A0V722-F1
#
_cell.length_a   1.000
_cell.length_b   1.000
_cell.length_c   1.000
_cell.angle_alpha   90.00
_cell.angle_beta   90.00
_cell.angle_gamma   90.00
#
_symmetry.space_group_name_H-M   'P 1'
#
loop_
_entity.id
_entity.type
_entity.pdbx_description
1 polymer ?
#
loop_
_entity_poly.entity_id
_entity_poly.type
_entity_poly.pdbx_seq_one_letter_code
_entity_poly.pdbx_strand_id
1 'polypeptide(L)'
;KELLDRAGDQIVLPVDCKVAKEFSNDAEITEVSVDDIPADQEAMDIGPKSVELFKEQLQGAHTVVWNGPMGVFELSNFAKGTIGVCEAIAELKDANTIIGGGDSAAAAISLGYGDDFSHISTGGGASLEYLEGKELPGVVAIANK
;
A
#
# COMPACT_ATOMS: atom_id res chain seq x y z
N LYS A 1 -7.58 2.89 18.09
CA LYS A 1 -7.82 1.94 19.20
C LYS A 1 -9.02 1.07 18.90
N GLU A 2 -10.24 1.62 18.77
CA GLU A 2 -11.45 0.81 18.47
C GLU A 2 -11.31 -0.15 17.27
N LEU A 3 -10.70 0.29 16.16
CA LEU A 3 -10.46 -0.59 15.01
C LEU A 3 -9.55 -1.78 15.35
N LEU A 4 -8.46 -1.54 16.09
CA LEU A 4 -7.55 -2.59 16.53
C LEU A 4 -8.25 -3.56 17.50
N ASP A 5 -9.03 -3.01 18.43
CA ASP A 5 -9.76 -3.81 19.42
C ASP A 5 -10.78 -4.76 18.76
N ARG A 6 -11.38 -4.33 17.64
CA ARG A 6 -12.39 -5.10 16.89
C ARG A 6 -11.78 -6.09 15.89
N ALA A 7 -10.64 -5.74 15.29
CA ALA A 7 -10.05 -6.53 14.21
C ALA A 7 -9.13 -7.66 14.71
N GLY A 8 -8.71 -7.62 15.99
CA GLY A 8 -7.76 -8.60 16.53
C GLY A 8 -6.49 -8.65 15.67
N ASP A 9 -6.07 -9.87 15.30
CA ASP A 9 -4.85 -10.10 14.52
C ASP A 9 -5.00 -9.83 13.01
N GLN A 10 -6.17 -9.34 12.55
CA GLN A 10 -6.40 -9.05 11.12
C GLN A 10 -5.72 -7.75 10.64
N ILE A 11 -5.37 -6.84 11.56
CA ILE A 11 -4.63 -5.62 11.22
C ILE A 11 -3.15 -5.86 11.47
N VAL A 12 -2.39 -5.94 10.38
CA VAL A 12 -0.94 -6.07 10.43
C VAL A 12 -0.31 -4.69 10.18
N LEU A 13 0.55 -4.25 11.10
CA LEU A 13 1.24 -2.94 11.05
C LEU A 13 2.72 -3.12 10.73
N PRO A 14 3.41 -2.07 10.24
CA PRO A 14 4.86 -2.08 10.10
C PRO A 14 5.57 -2.35 11.45
N VAL A 15 6.71 -3.02 11.39
CA VAL A 15 7.59 -3.34 12.54
C VAL A 15 8.89 -2.56 12.53
N ASP A 16 9.23 -1.95 11.40
CA ASP A 16 10.36 -1.05 11.21
C ASP A 16 10.05 0.02 10.16
N CYS A 17 10.80 1.12 10.20
CA CYS A 17 10.60 2.26 9.31
C CYS A 17 11.92 2.94 8.96
N LYS A 18 11.93 3.63 7.82
CA LYS A 18 12.96 4.60 7.47
C LYS A 18 12.55 5.97 7.99
N VAL A 19 13.43 6.56 8.77
CA VAL A 19 13.22 7.85 9.40
C VAL A 19 14.26 8.86 8.94
N ALA A 20 13.85 10.13 8.89
CA ALA A 20 14.73 11.26 8.60
C ALA A 20 14.30 12.49 9.38
N LYS A 21 15.22 13.44 9.58
CA LYS A 21 14.95 14.72 10.26
C LYS A 21 14.23 15.74 9.38
N GLU A 22 14.40 15.62 8.07
CA GLU A 22 13.90 16.59 7.09
C GLU A 22 13.08 15.85 6.04
N PHE A 23 11.96 16.46 5.63
CA PHE A 23 11.13 15.97 4.53
C PHE A 23 11.82 16.30 3.19
N SER A 24 12.85 15.52 2.86
CA SER A 24 13.68 15.72 1.67
C SER A 24 14.19 14.39 1.15
N ASN A 25 14.27 14.23 -0.17
CA ASN A 25 14.84 13.03 -0.78
C ASN A 25 16.30 12.82 -0.37
N ASP A 26 17.02 13.89 -0.08
CA ASP A 26 18.46 13.86 0.21
C ASP A 26 18.77 13.85 1.71
N ALA A 27 17.74 13.72 2.56
CA ALA A 27 17.94 13.65 4.00
C ALA A 27 18.74 12.40 4.42
N GLU A 28 19.44 12.49 5.54
CA GLU A 28 20.10 11.32 6.13
C GLU A 28 19.04 10.35 6.65
N ILE A 29 19.00 9.16 6.06
CA ILE A 29 18.03 8.10 6.38
C ILE A 29 18.64 7.15 7.39
N THR A 30 17.89 6.87 8.46
CA THR A 30 18.18 5.77 9.37
C THR A 30 17.01 4.79 9.41
N GLU A 31 17.32 3.50 9.59
CA GLU A 31 16.31 2.45 9.73
C GLU A 31 16.20 2.08 11.21
N VAL A 32 14.98 2.13 11.75
CA VAL A 32 14.71 1.90 13.18
C VAL A 32 13.49 1.00 13.37
N SER A 33 13.38 0.37 14.54
CA SER A 33 12.12 -0.24 14.98
C SER A 33 11.04 0.85 15.09
N VAL A 34 9.77 0.50 14.84
CA VAL A 34 8.65 1.44 15.08
C VAL A 34 8.54 1.88 16.54
N ASP A 35 9.08 1.09 17.48
CA ASP A 35 9.16 1.44 18.90
C ASP A 35 10.29 2.43 19.24
N ASP A 36 11.25 2.61 18.32
CA ASP A 36 12.49 3.36 18.53
C ASP A 36 12.59 4.60 17.61
N ILE A 37 11.47 5.10 17.09
CA ILE A 37 11.45 6.31 16.24
C ILE A 37 11.96 7.51 17.06
N PRO A 38 13.07 8.17 16.66
CA PRO A 38 13.57 9.35 17.36
C PRO A 38 12.55 10.48 17.35
N ALA A 39 12.40 11.19 18.47
CA ALA A 39 11.41 12.26 18.63
C ALA A 39 11.63 13.46 17.67
N ASP A 40 12.83 13.61 17.11
CA ASP A 40 13.19 14.65 16.16
C ASP A 40 13.19 14.18 14.70
N GLN A 41 12.60 13.00 14.41
CA GLN A 41 12.54 12.41 13.08
C GLN A 41 11.12 12.00 12.70
N GLU A 42 10.88 11.92 11.40
CA GLU A 42 9.62 11.45 10.79
C GLU A 42 9.86 10.14 10.04
N ALA A 43 8.95 9.18 10.20
CA ALA A 43 8.94 7.94 9.44
C ALA A 43 8.32 8.19 8.05
N MET A 44 9.12 8.02 7.00
CA MET A 44 8.75 8.39 5.64
C MET A 44 8.62 7.20 4.69
N ASP A 45 9.03 6.00 5.10
CA ASP A 45 8.81 4.73 4.38
C ASP A 45 8.83 3.58 5.39
N ILE A 46 8.22 2.45 5.02
CA ILE A 46 8.36 1.22 5.81
C ILE A 46 9.78 0.66 5.65
N GLY A 47 10.25 -0.01 6.70
CA GLY A 47 11.55 -0.66 6.70
C GLY A 47 11.52 -2.03 5.99
N PRO A 48 12.70 -2.62 5.74
CA PRO A 48 12.81 -3.90 5.04
C PRO A 48 12.13 -5.05 5.78
N LYS A 49 12.09 -5.07 7.12
CA LYS A 49 11.43 -6.15 7.86
C LYS A 49 9.90 -6.09 7.69
N SER A 50 9.34 -4.89 7.57
CA SER A 50 7.92 -4.68 7.31
C SER A 50 7.53 -5.11 5.90
N VAL A 51 8.41 -4.89 4.92
CA VAL A 51 8.20 -5.42 3.56
C VAL A 51 8.15 -6.95 3.57
N GLU A 52 9.10 -7.61 4.24
CA GLU A 52 9.10 -9.06 4.37
C GLU A 52 7.86 -9.58 5.12
N LEU A 53 7.49 -8.93 6.23
CA LEU A 53 6.27 -9.24 6.96
C LEU A 53 5.04 -9.18 6.05
N PHE A 54 4.86 -8.11 5.29
CA PHE A 54 3.71 -7.99 4.38
C PHE A 54 3.77 -9.01 3.24
N LYS A 55 4.95 -9.32 2.71
CA LYS A 55 5.12 -10.39 1.73
C LYS A 55 4.69 -11.75 2.29
N GLU A 56 5.00 -12.05 3.54
CA GLU A 56 4.55 -13.27 4.22
C GLU A 56 3.02 -13.29 4.38
N GLN A 57 2.40 -12.17 4.78
CA GLN A 57 0.94 -12.06 4.94
C GLN A 57 0.17 -12.24 3.63
N LEU A 58 0.79 -11.92 2.50
CA LEU A 58 0.19 -12.10 1.17
C LEU A 58 0.15 -13.56 0.71
N GLN A 59 0.91 -14.46 1.34
CA GLN A 59 0.98 -15.85 0.92
C GLN A 59 -0.36 -16.57 1.07
N GLY A 60 -0.83 -17.19 -0.02
CA GLY A 60 -2.10 -17.90 -0.07
C GLY A 60 -3.33 -17.00 -0.23
N ALA A 61 -3.16 -15.69 -0.36
CA ALA A 61 -4.27 -14.80 -0.67
C ALA A 61 -4.81 -15.09 -2.09
N HIS A 62 -6.13 -15.27 -2.21
CA HIS A 62 -6.79 -15.44 -3.51
C HIS A 62 -7.32 -14.12 -4.08
N THR A 63 -7.36 -13.06 -3.28
CA THR A 63 -7.76 -11.72 -3.72
C THR A 63 -7.03 -10.70 -2.87
N VAL A 64 -6.42 -9.72 -3.53
CA VAL A 64 -5.69 -8.64 -2.89
C VAL A 64 -6.16 -7.33 -3.50
N VAL A 65 -6.49 -6.37 -2.63
CA VAL A 65 -6.82 -5.00 -3.02
C VAL A 65 -5.76 -4.09 -2.42
N TRP A 66 -5.06 -3.35 -3.28
CA TRP A 66 -4.01 -2.41 -2.88
C TRP A 66 -4.43 -0.97 -3.18
N ASN A 67 -4.37 -0.13 -2.15
CA ASN A 67 -4.73 1.28 -2.24
C ASN A 67 -3.87 2.11 -1.26
N GLY A 68 -2.90 2.82 -1.82
CA GLY A 68 -1.96 3.69 -1.11
C GLY A 68 -0.51 3.21 -1.21
N PRO A 69 0.47 4.11 -1.44
CA PRO A 69 1.88 3.78 -1.28
C PRO A 69 2.21 3.48 0.20
N MET A 70 3.36 2.82 0.42
CA MET A 70 3.81 2.44 1.76
C MET A 70 4.65 3.55 2.46
N GLY A 71 4.93 4.63 1.74
CA GLY A 71 5.78 5.74 2.16
C GLY A 71 5.62 6.92 1.22
N VAL A 72 6.51 7.90 1.34
CA VAL A 72 6.59 9.08 0.48
C VAL A 72 7.21 8.70 -0.87
N PHE A 73 6.44 7.99 -1.70
CA PHE A 73 6.88 7.38 -2.95
C PHE A 73 7.48 8.38 -3.95
N GLU A 74 7.08 9.65 -3.89
CA GLU A 74 7.59 10.74 -4.70
C GLU A 74 9.08 11.02 -4.44
N LEU A 75 9.60 10.63 -3.27
CA LEU A 75 11.01 10.71 -2.91
C LEU A 75 11.65 9.34 -3.14
N SER A 76 12.48 9.22 -4.18
CA SER A 76 13.05 7.93 -4.62
C SER A 76 13.77 7.14 -3.51
N ASN A 77 14.39 7.82 -2.54
CA ASN A 77 15.07 7.17 -1.42
C ASN A 77 14.08 6.58 -0.37
N PHE A 78 12.81 7.01 -0.40
CA PHE A 78 11.69 6.55 0.41
C PHE A 78 10.64 5.75 -0.40
N ALA A 79 11.00 5.30 -1.61
CA ALA A 79 10.09 4.54 -2.47
C ALA A 79 10.16 3.01 -2.27
N LYS A 80 11.20 2.48 -1.60
CA LYS A 80 11.48 1.04 -1.61
C LYS A 80 10.40 0.20 -0.92
N GLY A 81 9.75 0.70 0.12
CA GLY A 81 8.64 -0.01 0.75
C GLY A 81 7.47 -0.20 -0.21
N THR A 82 7.11 0.85 -0.95
CA THR A 82 6.10 0.80 -2.01
C THR A 82 6.48 -0.17 -3.11
N ILE A 83 7.74 -0.13 -3.57
CA ILE A 83 8.26 -1.05 -4.58
C ILE A 83 8.16 -2.50 -4.11
N GLY A 84 8.67 -2.81 -2.91
CA GLY A 84 8.69 -4.18 -2.40
C GLY A 84 7.29 -4.77 -2.20
N VAL A 85 6.32 -3.97 -1.74
CA VAL A 85 4.92 -4.43 -1.63
C VAL A 85 4.28 -4.58 -3.01
N CYS A 86 4.53 -3.65 -3.95
CA CYS A 86 4.05 -3.77 -5.33
C CYS A 86 4.56 -5.07 -5.99
N GLU A 87 5.86 -5.34 -5.87
CA GLU A 87 6.51 -6.56 -6.35
C GLU A 87 5.89 -7.80 -5.70
N ALA A 88 5.73 -7.81 -4.38
CA ALA A 88 5.16 -8.94 -3.65
C ALA A 88 3.74 -9.27 -4.12
N ILE A 89 2.92 -8.25 -4.44
CA ILE A 89 1.56 -8.46 -4.94
C ILE A 89 1.57 -8.92 -6.40
N ALA A 90 2.41 -8.32 -7.25
CA ALA A 90 2.55 -8.68 -8.66
C ALA A 90 3.06 -10.12 -8.85
N GLU A 91 3.87 -10.63 -7.93
CA GLU A 91 4.38 -12.01 -7.93
C GLU A 91 3.36 -13.07 -7.48
N LEU A 92 2.19 -12.66 -6.95
CA LEU A 92 1.17 -13.60 -6.48
C LEU A 92 0.59 -14.39 -7.66
N LYS A 93 0.66 -15.71 -7.54
CA LYS A 93 0.03 -16.65 -8.48
C LYS A 93 -1.37 -17.01 -7.98
N ASP A 94 -2.28 -17.23 -8.92
CA ASP A 94 -3.65 -17.67 -8.64
C ASP A 94 -4.45 -16.74 -7.70
N ALA A 95 -4.13 -15.45 -7.73
CA ALA A 95 -4.78 -14.38 -6.97
C ALA A 95 -5.37 -13.32 -7.90
N ASN A 96 -6.56 -12.81 -7.56
CA ASN A 96 -7.09 -11.59 -8.19
C ASN A 96 -6.45 -10.37 -7.52
N THR A 97 -5.63 -9.61 -8.25
CA THR A 97 -4.91 -8.44 -7.73
C THR A 97 -5.52 -7.15 -8.27
N ILE A 98 -5.98 -6.27 -7.39
CA ILE A 98 -6.74 -5.06 -7.72
C ILE A 98 -6.02 -3.84 -7.17
N ILE A 99 -5.73 -2.85 -8.01
CA ILE A 99 -5.26 -1.53 -7.57
C ILE A 99 -6.45 -0.55 -7.54
N GLY A 100 -6.68 0.06 -6.37
CA GLY A 100 -7.82 0.97 -6.14
C GLY A 100 -7.49 2.47 -6.11
N GLY A 101 -6.22 2.83 -5.94
CA GLY A 101 -5.76 4.22 -5.75
C GLY A 101 -4.91 4.73 -6.91
N GLY A 102 -5.04 6.03 -7.23
CA GLY A 102 -4.28 6.67 -8.31
C GLY A 102 -2.77 6.60 -8.10
N ASP A 103 -2.31 6.83 -6.86
CA ASP A 103 -0.87 6.81 -6.54
C ASP A 103 -0.28 5.40 -6.62
N SER A 104 -1.01 4.38 -6.13
CA SER A 104 -0.61 2.97 -6.30
C SER A 104 -0.60 2.54 -7.77
N ALA A 105 -1.56 3.03 -8.57
CA ALA A 105 -1.59 2.74 -10.00
C ALA A 105 -0.39 3.38 -10.71
N ALA A 106 -0.08 4.64 -10.39
CA ALA A 106 1.10 5.33 -10.91
C ALA A 106 2.40 4.61 -10.52
N ALA A 107 2.51 4.16 -9.26
CA ALA A 107 3.64 3.37 -8.78
C ALA A 107 3.81 2.08 -9.59
N ALA A 108 2.78 1.24 -9.67
CA ALA A 108 2.84 -0.04 -10.42
C ALA A 108 3.23 0.16 -11.89
N ILE A 109 2.63 1.15 -12.57
CA ILE A 109 2.91 1.44 -13.98
C ILE A 109 4.36 1.93 -14.15
N SER A 110 4.82 2.84 -13.29
CA SER A 110 6.19 3.39 -13.38
C SER A 110 7.29 2.35 -13.14
N LEU A 111 6.96 1.30 -12.38
CA LEU A 111 7.85 0.18 -12.08
C LEU A 111 7.79 -0.94 -13.12
N GLY A 112 6.87 -0.85 -14.09
CA GLY A 112 6.71 -1.85 -15.16
C GLY A 112 5.80 -3.03 -14.80
N TYR A 113 5.12 -2.99 -13.64
CA TYR A 113 4.22 -4.05 -13.17
C TYR A 113 2.78 -3.88 -13.63
N GLY A 114 2.47 -2.88 -14.47
CA GLY A 114 1.10 -2.56 -14.85
C GLY A 114 0.29 -3.74 -15.42
N ASP A 115 0.93 -4.58 -16.23
CA ASP A 115 0.31 -5.75 -16.85
C ASP A 115 0.28 -6.99 -15.95
N ASP A 116 0.97 -6.96 -14.79
CA ASP A 116 1.02 -8.06 -13.83
C ASP A 116 -0.14 -8.02 -12.81
N PHE A 117 -0.93 -6.95 -12.79
CA PHE A 117 -2.13 -6.84 -11.96
C PHE A 117 -3.39 -7.27 -12.70
N SER A 118 -4.30 -7.97 -12.02
CA SER A 118 -5.57 -8.41 -12.61
C SER A 118 -6.48 -7.24 -12.99
N HIS A 119 -6.46 -6.16 -12.21
CA HIS A 119 -7.21 -4.95 -12.48
C HIS A 119 -6.53 -3.71 -11.90
N ILE A 120 -6.39 -2.67 -12.72
CA ILE A 120 -6.01 -1.33 -12.27
C ILE A 120 -7.21 -0.42 -12.43
N SER A 121 -7.80 0.02 -11.31
CA SER A 121 -8.93 0.92 -11.35
C SER A 121 -8.51 2.31 -11.81
N THR A 122 -9.32 2.90 -12.69
CA THR A 122 -9.22 4.30 -13.09
C THR A 122 -10.18 5.20 -12.30
N GLY A 123 -10.93 4.63 -11.36
CA GLY A 123 -11.98 5.33 -10.62
C GLY A 123 -11.47 6.24 -9.50
N GLY A 124 -10.19 6.14 -9.11
CA GLY A 124 -9.62 6.91 -8.00
C GLY A 124 -10.52 6.83 -6.76
N GLY A 125 -11.03 7.99 -6.31
CA GLY A 125 -11.96 8.08 -5.18
C GLY A 125 -13.25 7.27 -5.33
N ALA A 126 -13.78 7.10 -6.56
CA ALA A 126 -14.97 6.28 -6.78
C ALA A 126 -14.73 4.80 -6.45
N SER A 127 -13.52 4.29 -6.69
CA SER A 127 -13.15 2.92 -6.31
C SER A 127 -13.17 2.74 -4.80
N LEU A 128 -12.69 3.75 -4.07
CA LEU A 128 -12.68 3.73 -2.61
C LEU A 128 -14.09 3.80 -2.03
N GLU A 129 -14.94 4.72 -2.54
CA GLU A 129 -16.34 4.78 -2.13
C GLU A 129 -17.08 3.46 -2.39
N TYR A 130 -16.74 2.78 -3.49
CA TYR A 130 -17.31 1.48 -3.77
C TYR A 130 -16.83 0.40 -2.78
N LEU A 131 -15.54 0.40 -2.43
CA LEU A 131 -14.96 -0.51 -1.42
C LEU A 131 -15.49 -0.23 0.00
N GLU A 132 -15.89 1.00 0.29
CA GLU A 132 -16.61 1.35 1.52
C GLU A 132 -18.04 0.77 1.57
N GLY A 133 -18.51 0.14 0.48
CA GLY A 133 -19.83 -0.46 0.37
C GLY A 133 -20.93 0.53 -0.01
N LYS A 134 -20.58 1.72 -0.49
CA LYS A 134 -21.56 2.72 -0.93
C LYS A 134 -22.13 2.35 -2.30
N GLU A 135 -23.40 2.66 -2.49
CA GLU A 135 -24.01 2.65 -3.81
C GLU A 135 -23.54 3.85 -4.62
N LEU A 136 -22.79 3.61 -5.68
CA LEU A 136 -22.36 4.68 -6.59
C LEU A 136 -23.55 5.12 -7.46
N PRO A 137 -23.98 6.40 -7.44
CA PRO A 137 -25.17 6.85 -8.17
C PRO A 137 -25.11 6.55 -9.68
N GLY A 138 -23.91 6.67 -10.27
CA GLY A 138 -23.70 6.37 -11.69
C GLY A 138 -23.85 4.88 -12.03
N VAL A 139 -23.54 3.97 -11.09
CA VAL A 139 -23.71 2.52 -11.27
C VAL A 139 -25.18 2.15 -11.09
N VAL A 140 -25.84 2.70 -10.08
CA VAL A 140 -27.27 2.46 -9.80
C VAL A 140 -28.18 2.90 -10.94
N ALA A 141 -27.81 3.98 -11.65
CA ALA A 141 -28.59 4.48 -12.78
C ALA A 141 -28.56 3.55 -14.02
N ILE A 142 -27.65 2.58 -14.08
CA ILE A 142 -27.55 1.63 -15.18
C ILE A 142 -28.66 0.58 -15.04
N ALA A 143 -29.40 0.32 -16.12
CA ALA A 143 -30.46 -0.68 -16.10
C ALA A 143 -29.89 -2.07 -15.80
N ASN A 144 -30.54 -2.79 -14.89
CA ASN A 144 -30.23 -4.20 -14.65
C ASN A 144 -30.47 -5.02 -15.94
N LYS A 145 -29.68 -6.08 -16.08
CA LYS A 145 -29.73 -7.01 -17.23
C LYS A 145 -31.04 -7.79 -17.28
#